data_AF-A0A386AXZ5-F1
#
_entry.id   AF-A0A386AXZ5-F1
#
_cell.length_a   1.000
_cell.length_b   1.000
_cell.length_c   1.000
_cell.angle_alpha   90.00
_cell.angle_beta   90.00
_cell.angle_gamma   90.00
#
_symmetry.space_group_name_H-M   'P 1'
#
loop_
_entity.id
_entity.type
_entity.pdbx_description
1 polymer ?
#
loop_
_entity_poly.entity_id
_entity_poly.type
_entity_poly.pdbx_seq_one_letter_code
_entity_poly.pdbx_strand_id
1 'polypeptide(L)'
;MKNLVYKKGYFWWVYFIKNRGLISIKISGYLTSLSLKYIREFLIASGRIIGVISLPEGVFKKSDAESDAGGFTTILFFKKEKIETDYKIFVDVAIKIGFNHTSKNQPKIFKRDENGDFILDENNNKILDNDLIVIKDKLKKFCFDNNILGMERENLNIDYCFTNLTTFLKDDKLILCPKRYSHHYKSLISTIKSNTYATLKDINGVVENRSKDPVVKNLSKQ
;
A
#
# COMPACT_ATOMS: atom_id res chain seq x y z
N MET A 1 -34.04 2.02 -7.19
CA MET A 1 -32.84 2.62 -6.55
C MET A 1 -33.08 2.66 -5.05
N LYS A 2 -32.43 1.77 -4.26
CA LYS A 2 -32.58 1.76 -2.80
C LYS A 2 -31.64 2.81 -2.22
N ASN A 3 -32.22 3.78 -1.50
CA ASN A 3 -31.53 4.77 -0.70
C ASN A 3 -30.62 4.08 0.32
N LEU A 4 -29.31 4.02 0.05
CA LEU A 4 -28.32 3.76 1.09
C LEU A 4 -28.34 4.97 2.03
N VAL A 5 -28.90 4.77 3.21
CA VAL A 5 -28.81 5.70 4.33
C VAL A 5 -27.33 5.76 4.74
N TYR A 6 -26.62 6.79 4.27
CA TYR A 6 -25.22 7.04 4.61
C TYR A 6 -25.10 7.28 6.12
N LYS A 7 -24.42 6.38 6.83
CA LYS A 7 -23.88 6.73 8.15
C LYS A 7 -22.87 7.87 7.96
N LYS A 8 -23.26 9.05 8.46
CA LYS A 8 -22.53 10.33 8.60
C LYS A 8 -21.01 10.27 8.40
N GLY A 9 -20.51 11.07 7.44
CA GLY A 9 -19.29 11.87 7.65
C GLY A 9 -18.09 11.64 6.71
N TYR A 10 -17.73 10.41 6.37
CA TYR A 10 -16.31 10.14 6.05
C TYR A 10 -15.85 10.39 4.59
N PHE A 11 -16.76 10.61 3.63
CA PHE A 11 -16.41 10.68 2.19
C PHE A 11 -17.09 11.82 1.42
N TRP A 12 -17.54 12.87 2.10
CA TRP A 12 -18.16 14.05 1.46
C TRP A 12 -17.26 14.69 0.38
N TRP A 13 -15.95 14.56 0.51
CA TRP A 13 -14.98 15.06 -0.46
C TRP A 13 -15.25 14.57 -1.90
N VAL A 14 -15.83 13.37 -2.10
CA VAL A 14 -16.18 12.87 -3.45
C VAL A 14 -17.19 13.78 -4.15
N TYR A 15 -18.09 14.42 -3.40
CA TYR A 15 -19.06 15.37 -3.96
C TYR A 15 -18.39 16.66 -4.44
N PHE A 16 -17.33 17.10 -3.77
CA PHE A 16 -16.58 18.31 -4.14
C PHE A 16 -15.59 18.11 -5.29
N ILE A 17 -15.27 16.86 -5.65
CA ILE A 17 -14.45 16.58 -6.83
C ILE A 17 -15.26 16.89 -8.10
N LYS A 18 -14.69 17.72 -8.98
CA LYS A 18 -15.21 17.97 -10.34
C LYS A 18 -15.23 16.67 -11.15
N ASN A 19 -16.09 16.57 -12.16
CA ASN A 19 -16.09 15.41 -13.05
C ASN A 19 -14.69 15.21 -13.67
N ARG A 20 -14.23 13.94 -13.71
CA ARG A 20 -12.87 13.53 -14.09
C ARG A 20 -11.75 14.07 -13.18
N GLY A 21 -12.09 14.72 -12.06
CA GLY A 21 -11.13 15.17 -11.07
C GLY A 21 -10.49 14.00 -10.32
N LEU A 22 -9.25 14.23 -9.89
CA LEU A 22 -8.41 13.25 -9.23
C LEU A 22 -8.11 13.70 -7.80
N ILE A 23 -8.03 12.74 -6.90
CA ILE A 23 -7.56 12.95 -5.53
C ILE A 23 -6.64 11.82 -5.10
N SER A 24 -5.66 12.15 -4.27
CA SER A 24 -4.92 11.20 -3.46
C SER A 24 -5.18 11.50 -2.00
N ILE A 25 -5.60 10.49 -1.22
CA ILE A 25 -5.91 10.66 0.20
C ILE A 25 -5.22 9.61 1.05
N LYS A 26 -4.70 10.04 2.20
CA LYS A 26 -4.24 9.14 3.26
C LYS A 26 -5.46 8.57 3.99
N ILE A 27 -5.55 7.26 4.08
CA ILE A 27 -6.65 6.56 4.76
C ILE A 27 -6.12 5.41 5.62
N SER A 28 -6.70 5.20 6.81
CA SER A 28 -6.28 4.14 7.75
C SER A 28 -7.44 3.19 8.05
N GLY A 29 -7.28 1.89 7.80
CA GLY A 29 -8.25 0.85 8.16
C GLY A 29 -9.57 0.81 7.36
N TYR A 30 -10.03 1.89 6.73
CA TYR A 30 -11.31 1.93 5.99
C TYR A 30 -11.35 1.00 4.77
N LEU A 31 -10.21 0.75 4.12
CA LEU A 31 -10.13 -0.11 2.94
C LEU A 31 -10.03 -1.61 3.28
N THR A 32 -9.80 -1.95 4.55
CA THR A 32 -9.61 -3.34 4.98
C THR A 32 -10.63 -3.80 6.01
N SER A 33 -11.25 -2.88 6.75
CA SER A 33 -12.23 -3.20 7.78
C SER A 33 -13.49 -3.86 7.20
N LEU A 34 -13.88 -4.98 7.80
CA LEU A 34 -15.07 -5.76 7.42
C LEU A 34 -16.37 -4.97 7.59
N SER A 35 -16.48 -4.18 8.65
CA SER A 35 -17.67 -3.36 8.95
C SER A 35 -17.84 -2.17 8.01
N LEU A 36 -16.80 -1.83 7.25
CA LEU A 36 -16.74 -0.66 6.37
C LEU A 36 -16.84 -1.03 4.88
N LYS A 37 -17.40 -2.20 4.55
CA LYS A 37 -17.63 -2.65 3.17
C LYS A 37 -18.33 -1.60 2.30
N TYR A 38 -19.34 -0.94 2.84
CA TYR A 38 -20.12 0.09 2.14
C TYR A 38 -19.27 1.23 1.57
N ILE A 39 -18.11 1.54 2.18
CA ILE A 39 -17.20 2.57 1.67
C ILE A 39 -16.58 2.14 0.34
N ARG A 40 -16.25 0.86 0.22
CA ARG A 40 -15.62 0.31 -0.98
C ARG A 40 -16.63 0.14 -2.09
N GLU A 41 -17.85 -0.27 -1.74
CA GLU A 41 -19.00 -0.24 -2.64
C GLU A 41 -19.26 1.19 -3.16
N PHE A 42 -19.21 2.19 -2.27
CA PHE A 42 -19.36 3.59 -2.63
C PHE A 42 -18.25 4.09 -3.58
N LEU A 43 -16.99 3.77 -3.30
CA LEU A 43 -15.87 4.14 -4.18
C LEU A 43 -16.04 3.53 -5.58
N ILE A 44 -16.38 2.24 -5.67
CA ILE A 44 -16.62 1.56 -6.95
C ILE A 44 -17.82 2.19 -7.70
N ALA A 45 -18.90 2.49 -6.98
CA ALA A 45 -20.10 3.07 -7.59
C ALA A 45 -19.89 4.52 -8.06
N SER A 46 -19.00 5.27 -7.40
CA SER A 46 -18.85 6.72 -7.57
C SER A 46 -17.72 7.12 -8.53
N GLY A 47 -16.86 6.19 -8.94
CA GLY A 47 -15.75 6.49 -9.83
C GLY A 47 -14.75 5.35 -9.97
N ARG A 48 -13.50 5.69 -10.26
CA ARG A 48 -12.41 4.76 -10.53
C ARG A 48 -11.39 4.82 -9.40
N ILE A 49 -11.17 3.67 -8.77
CA ILE A 49 -10.00 3.46 -7.90
C ILE A 49 -8.79 3.29 -8.82
N ILE A 50 -7.87 4.24 -8.82
CA ILE A 50 -6.65 4.15 -9.66
C ILE A 50 -5.64 3.23 -9.00
N GLY A 51 -5.41 3.41 -7.70
CA GLY A 51 -4.40 2.64 -7.00
C GLY A 51 -4.43 2.82 -5.49
N VAL A 52 -3.81 1.85 -4.82
CA VAL A 52 -3.68 1.82 -3.36
C VAL A 52 -2.25 1.44 -2.96
N ILE A 53 -1.62 2.26 -2.15
CA ILE A 53 -0.24 2.03 -1.66
C ILE A 53 -0.29 1.87 -0.14
N SER A 54 0.10 0.71 0.37
CA SER A 54 0.28 0.54 1.82
C SER A 54 1.60 1.16 2.27
N LEU A 55 1.56 1.85 3.40
CA LEU A 55 2.72 2.41 4.07
C LEU A 55 3.03 1.60 5.34
N PRO A 56 4.27 1.67 5.85
CA PRO A 56 4.61 1.13 7.16
C PRO A 56 3.74 1.75 8.26
N GLU A 57 3.62 1.02 9.37
CA GLU A 57 2.97 1.55 10.58
C GLU A 57 3.79 2.72 11.15
N GLY A 58 3.15 3.67 11.84
CA GLY A 58 3.87 4.74 12.54
C GLY A 58 4.56 5.80 11.68
N VAL A 59 4.41 5.76 10.34
CA VAL A 59 4.99 6.76 9.41
C VAL A 59 4.51 8.18 9.68
N PHE A 60 3.26 8.34 10.11
CA PHE A 60 2.68 9.65 10.43
C PHE A 60 2.59 9.81 11.95
N LYS A 61 3.09 10.95 12.46
CA LYS A 61 2.89 11.35 13.85
C LYS A 61 1.40 11.57 14.14
N LYS A 62 1.00 11.23 15.36
CA LYS A 62 -0.34 11.50 15.89
C LYS A 62 -0.48 13.00 16.11
N SER A 63 -1.43 13.64 15.44
CA SER A 63 -2.01 14.88 15.92
C SER A 63 -3.06 14.47 16.97
N ASP A 64 -2.68 14.58 18.23
CA ASP A 64 -3.60 14.70 19.36
C ASP A 64 -4.27 13.38 19.83
N ALA A 65 -4.58 13.33 21.13
CA ALA A 65 -4.67 12.13 21.97
C ALA A 65 -5.87 11.17 21.74
N GLU A 66 -6.66 11.30 20.67
CA GLU A 66 -7.95 10.59 20.58
C GLU A 66 -8.23 9.84 19.26
N SER A 67 -7.26 9.71 18.34
CA SER A 67 -7.47 8.87 17.16
C SER A 67 -6.42 7.76 17.03
N ASP A 68 -6.90 6.52 17.05
CA ASP A 68 -6.17 5.25 16.95
C ASP A 68 -5.50 5.03 15.58
N ALA A 69 -4.77 6.02 15.07
CA ALA A 69 -4.00 5.92 13.84
C ALA A 69 -2.61 5.26 14.05
N GLY A 70 -2.53 4.31 14.99
CA GLY A 70 -1.41 3.36 15.08
C GLY A 70 -1.51 2.22 14.07
N GLY A 71 -2.48 2.25 13.14
CA GLY A 71 -2.68 1.19 12.15
C GLY A 71 -1.93 1.41 10.84
N PHE A 72 -1.90 0.36 10.01
CA PHE A 72 -1.44 0.42 8.62
C PHE A 72 -2.13 1.56 7.87
N THR A 73 -1.34 2.50 7.38
CA THR A 73 -1.84 3.62 6.57
C THR A 73 -1.77 3.25 5.09
N THR A 74 -2.75 3.70 4.31
CA THR A 74 -2.79 3.51 2.86
C THR A 74 -2.97 4.86 2.16
N ILE A 75 -2.29 5.05 1.03
CA ILE A 75 -2.59 6.15 0.10
C ILE A 75 -3.55 5.60 -0.95
N LEU A 76 -4.72 6.22 -1.07
CA LEU A 76 -5.72 5.91 -2.10
C LEU A 76 -5.66 6.96 -3.20
N PHE A 77 -5.48 6.53 -4.44
CA PHE A 77 -5.67 7.35 -5.63
C PHE A 77 -7.05 7.05 -6.22
N PHE A 78 -7.88 8.08 -6.32
CA PHE A 78 -9.25 7.97 -6.78
C PHE A 78 -9.55 9.05 -7.83
N LYS A 79 -10.31 8.67 -8.85
CA LYS A 79 -10.77 9.60 -9.89
C LYS A 79 -12.27 9.51 -10.02
N LYS A 80 -12.94 10.66 -10.04
CA LYS A 80 -14.39 10.76 -10.23
C LYS A 80 -14.75 10.58 -11.71
N GLU A 81 -14.58 9.35 -12.15
CA GLU A 81 -14.78 8.88 -13.51
C GLU A 81 -15.29 7.44 -13.41
N LYS A 82 -16.54 7.21 -13.78
CA LYS A 82 -17.12 5.87 -13.76
C LYS A 82 -16.65 5.11 -14.99
N ILE A 83 -16.07 3.94 -14.78
CA ILE A 83 -15.68 3.01 -15.86
C ILE A 83 -16.62 1.82 -15.76
N GLU A 84 -17.34 1.53 -16.85
CA GLU A 84 -18.31 0.42 -16.89
C GLU A 84 -17.65 -0.93 -17.17
N THR A 85 -16.44 -0.90 -17.75
CA THR A 85 -15.65 -2.09 -18.07
C THR A 85 -14.69 -2.44 -16.93
N ASP A 86 -14.17 -3.67 -16.98
CA ASP A 86 -13.10 -4.08 -16.07
C ASP A 86 -11.87 -3.20 -16.25
N TYR A 87 -11.22 -2.84 -15.14
CA TYR A 87 -10.03 -2.01 -15.14
C TYR A 87 -9.02 -2.47 -14.10
N LYS A 88 -7.74 -2.18 -14.36
CA LYS A 88 -6.66 -2.46 -13.43
C LYS A 88 -6.63 -1.43 -12.30
N ILE A 89 -6.35 -1.90 -11.09
CA ILE A 89 -6.11 -1.12 -9.88
C ILE A 89 -4.64 -1.35 -9.51
N PHE A 90 -3.85 -0.28 -9.47
CA PHE A 90 -2.46 -0.32 -9.03
C PHE A 90 -2.37 -0.68 -7.55
N VAL A 91 -1.44 -1.55 -7.18
CA VAL A 91 -1.20 -1.92 -5.79
C VAL A 91 0.28 -1.93 -5.52
N ASP A 92 0.72 -1.35 -4.41
CA ASP A 92 2.10 -1.53 -3.93
C ASP A 92 2.19 -1.38 -2.41
N VAL A 93 3.31 -1.79 -1.84
CA VAL A 93 3.59 -1.76 -0.40
C VAL A 93 4.97 -1.15 -0.20
N ALA A 94 5.01 0.04 0.40
CA ALA A 94 6.26 0.59 0.91
C ALA A 94 6.60 -0.11 2.22
N ILE A 95 7.82 -0.62 2.33
CA ILE A 95 8.41 -1.16 3.56
C ILE A 95 9.34 -0.11 4.16
N LYS A 96 10.05 0.60 3.30
CA LYS A 96 11.06 1.60 3.66
C LYS A 96 10.63 2.98 3.18
N ILE A 97 10.80 3.96 4.06
CA ILE A 97 10.33 5.35 3.88
C ILE A 97 11.49 6.37 3.95
N GLY A 98 12.74 5.91 4.00
CA GLY A 98 13.93 6.77 4.07
C GLY A 98 14.23 7.33 5.47
N PHE A 99 13.48 6.95 6.52
CA PHE A 99 13.78 7.31 7.90
C PHE A 99 13.23 6.29 8.91
N ASN A 100 13.82 6.26 10.10
CA ASN A 100 13.36 5.42 11.19
C ASN A 100 12.17 6.07 11.92
N HIS A 101 10.96 5.68 11.54
CA HIS A 101 9.70 6.17 12.12
C HIS A 101 9.46 5.71 13.59
N THR A 102 10.23 4.74 14.10
CA THR A 102 10.11 4.27 15.49
C THR A 102 10.96 5.09 16.47
N SER A 103 11.97 5.82 15.98
CA SER A 103 12.85 6.64 16.81
C SER A 103 12.32 8.07 16.92
N LYS A 104 12.36 8.66 18.13
CA LYS A 104 11.91 10.05 18.38
C LYS A 104 12.57 11.06 17.44
N ASN A 105 13.84 10.85 17.11
CA ASN A 105 14.64 11.75 16.29
C ASN A 105 14.50 11.48 14.78
N GLN A 106 13.79 10.41 14.39
CA GLN A 106 13.51 10.02 13.00
C GLN A 106 14.74 10.11 12.07
N PRO A 107 15.87 9.45 12.44
CA PRO A 107 17.09 9.53 11.64
C PRO A 107 16.83 8.99 10.23
N LYS A 108 17.44 9.63 9.23
CA LYS A 108 17.40 9.18 7.84
C LYS A 108 18.04 7.80 7.72
N ILE A 109 17.46 6.95 6.88
CA ILE A 109 17.98 5.64 6.52
C ILE A 109 18.43 5.71 5.06
N PHE A 110 19.67 5.30 4.81
CA PHE A 110 20.30 5.31 3.50
C PHE A 110 20.54 3.88 3.01
N LYS A 111 20.55 3.70 1.69
CA LYS A 111 20.83 2.42 1.06
C LYS A 111 22.26 1.99 1.35
N ARG A 112 22.42 0.69 1.53
CA ARG A 112 23.72 0.04 1.69
C ARG A 112 23.88 -1.09 0.69
N ASP A 113 25.10 -1.35 0.29
CA ASP A 113 25.44 -2.53 -0.52
C ASP A 113 25.60 -3.79 0.35
N GLU A 114 26.03 -4.89 -0.27
CA GLU A 114 26.22 -6.19 0.40
C GLU A 114 27.35 -6.17 1.45
N ASN A 115 28.33 -5.27 1.29
CA ASN A 115 29.44 -5.08 2.23
C ASN A 115 29.06 -4.15 3.39
N GLY A 116 27.91 -3.49 3.30
CA GLY A 116 27.40 -2.54 4.28
C GLY A 116 27.79 -1.08 4.01
N ASP A 117 28.45 -0.80 2.89
CA ASP A 117 28.88 0.54 2.50
C ASP A 117 27.71 1.35 1.94
N PHE A 118 27.77 2.69 2.05
CA PHE A 118 26.70 3.56 1.56
C PHE A 118 26.70 3.64 0.04
N ILE A 119 25.52 3.45 -0.57
CA ILE A 119 25.33 3.70 -1.99
C ILE A 119 25.18 5.22 -2.21
N LEU A 120 26.02 5.76 -3.08
CA LEU A 120 26.05 7.19 -3.41
C LEU A 120 25.42 7.46 -4.78
N ASP A 121 24.88 8.66 -4.96
CA ASP A 121 24.45 9.18 -6.26
C ASP A 121 25.63 9.77 -7.06
N GLU A 122 25.33 10.26 -8.26
CA GLU A 122 26.29 10.91 -9.17
C GLU A 122 27.00 12.14 -8.57
N ASN A 123 26.45 12.72 -7.50
CA ASN A 123 27.00 13.87 -6.80
C ASN A 123 27.68 13.48 -5.47
N ASN A 124 28.00 12.20 -5.26
CA ASN A 124 28.56 11.64 -4.03
C ASN A 124 27.67 11.79 -2.78
N ASN A 125 26.35 12.00 -2.94
CA ASN A 125 25.42 12.04 -1.80
C ASN A 125 24.85 10.65 -1.52
N LYS A 126 24.60 10.35 -0.24
CA LYS A 126 24.00 9.08 0.18
C LYS A 126 22.56 8.96 -0.31
N ILE A 127 22.23 7.86 -0.98
CA ILE A 127 20.88 7.59 -1.48
C ILE A 127 19.97 7.13 -0.34
N LEU A 128 18.79 7.76 -0.20
CA LEU A 128 17.79 7.35 0.79
C LEU A 128 17.21 5.97 0.49
N ASP A 129 17.02 5.17 1.54
CA ASP A 129 16.37 3.87 1.45
C ASP A 129 14.84 4.05 1.53
N ASN A 130 14.26 4.48 0.41
CA ASN A 130 12.86 4.89 0.31
C ASN A 130 12.16 4.23 -0.89
N ASP A 131 11.25 3.31 -0.60
CA ASP A 131 10.49 2.58 -1.62
C ASP A 131 9.54 3.48 -2.39
N LEU A 132 9.09 4.61 -1.80
CA LEU A 132 8.16 5.53 -2.46
C LEU A 132 8.73 6.14 -3.74
N ILE A 133 10.06 6.25 -3.85
CA ILE A 133 10.73 6.74 -5.06
C ILE A 133 10.47 5.74 -6.21
N VAL A 134 10.69 4.46 -5.96
CA VAL A 134 10.47 3.39 -6.94
C VAL A 134 8.98 3.20 -7.22
N ILE A 135 8.13 3.27 -6.19
CA ILE A 135 6.67 3.12 -6.32
C ILE A 135 6.09 4.26 -7.17
N LYS A 136 6.61 5.49 -7.03
CA LYS A 136 6.23 6.62 -7.89
C LYS A 136 6.49 6.29 -9.37
N ASP A 137 7.65 5.76 -9.70
CA ASP A 137 8.01 5.39 -11.07
C ASP A 137 7.14 4.23 -11.60
N LYS A 138 6.88 3.22 -10.78
CA LYS A 138 5.90 2.16 -11.10
C LYS A 138 4.50 2.72 -11.36
N LEU A 139 4.06 3.71 -10.58
CA LEU A 139 2.75 4.34 -10.75
C LEU A 139 2.70 5.14 -12.06
N LYS A 140 3.77 5.87 -12.43
CA LYS A 140 3.88 6.55 -13.73
C LYS A 140 3.76 5.56 -14.89
N LYS A 141 4.46 4.43 -14.80
CA LYS A 141 4.39 3.36 -15.79
C LYS A 141 2.98 2.77 -15.89
N PHE A 142 2.36 2.47 -14.75
CA PHE A 142 0.97 2.02 -14.70
C PHE A 142 0.02 3.04 -15.35
N CYS A 143 0.18 4.33 -15.06
CA CYS A 143 -0.65 5.38 -15.63
C CYS A 143 -0.45 5.53 -17.14
N PHE A 144 0.78 5.33 -17.65
CA PHE A 144 1.08 5.27 -19.07
C PHE A 144 0.35 4.10 -19.74
N ASP A 145 0.54 2.87 -19.23
CA ASP A 145 -0.01 1.64 -19.81
C ASP A 145 -1.55 1.59 -19.82
N ASN A 146 -2.18 2.25 -18.85
CA ASN A 146 -3.63 2.23 -18.66
C ASN A 146 -4.30 3.55 -19.08
N ASN A 147 -3.55 4.45 -19.74
CA ASN A 147 -4.00 5.75 -20.22
C ASN A 147 -4.73 6.58 -19.15
N ILE A 148 -4.18 6.66 -17.94
CA ILE A 148 -4.77 7.41 -16.82
C ILE A 148 -4.50 8.91 -17.01
N LEU A 149 -5.48 9.64 -17.54
CA LEU A 149 -5.37 11.10 -17.70
C LEU A 149 -5.39 11.82 -16.34
N GLY A 150 -4.60 12.90 -16.23
CA GLY A 150 -4.50 13.75 -15.04
C GLY A 150 -3.42 13.34 -14.04
N MET A 151 -2.64 12.30 -14.34
CA MET A 151 -1.45 11.89 -13.60
C MET A 151 -0.21 11.98 -14.48
N GLU A 152 0.96 12.05 -13.86
CA GLU A 152 2.23 11.85 -14.57
C GLU A 152 2.26 10.45 -15.21
N ARG A 153 2.73 10.38 -16.45
CA ARG A 153 2.78 9.15 -17.26
C ARG A 153 4.12 9.07 -17.96
N GLU A 154 4.76 7.92 -17.87
CA GLU A 154 6.09 7.72 -18.42
C GLU A 154 6.29 6.26 -18.83
N ASN A 155 6.85 6.01 -20.01
CA ASN A 155 7.11 4.66 -20.50
C ASN A 155 8.43 4.11 -19.95
N LEU A 156 8.42 3.76 -18.67
CA LEU A 156 9.58 3.23 -17.95
C LEU A 156 9.71 1.71 -18.10
N ASN A 157 10.93 1.19 -18.18
CA ASN A 157 11.19 -0.25 -18.16
C ASN A 157 11.17 -0.79 -16.71
N ILE A 158 9.99 -0.80 -16.09
CA ILE A 158 9.79 -1.26 -14.71
C ILE A 158 8.47 -2.03 -14.58
N ASP A 159 8.51 -3.13 -13.84
CA ASP A 159 7.32 -3.92 -13.53
C ASP A 159 6.55 -3.36 -12.32
N TYR A 160 5.22 -3.57 -12.31
CA TYR A 160 4.34 -3.12 -11.25
C TYR A 160 3.27 -4.17 -10.90
N CYS A 161 2.82 -4.15 -9.64
CA CYS A 161 1.71 -5.00 -9.22
C CYS A 161 0.36 -4.33 -9.50
N PHE A 162 -0.63 -5.11 -9.91
CA PHE A 162 -2.02 -4.67 -10.02
C PHE A 162 -3.01 -5.80 -9.70
N THR A 163 -4.27 -5.42 -9.51
CA THR A 163 -5.42 -6.33 -9.51
C THR A 163 -6.51 -5.79 -10.43
N ASN A 164 -7.25 -6.66 -11.10
CA ASN A 164 -8.42 -6.23 -11.89
C ASN A 164 -9.60 -5.97 -10.96
N LEU A 165 -10.49 -5.05 -11.34
CA LEU A 165 -11.74 -4.81 -10.63
C LEU A 165 -12.55 -6.10 -10.50
N THR A 166 -12.67 -6.89 -11.56
CA THR A 166 -13.35 -8.19 -11.52
C THR A 166 -12.77 -9.14 -10.47
N THR A 167 -11.44 -9.17 -10.32
CA THR A 167 -10.77 -9.98 -9.30
C THR A 167 -11.02 -9.44 -7.90
N PHE A 168 -11.03 -8.11 -7.75
CA PHE A 168 -11.37 -7.45 -6.50
C PHE A 168 -12.82 -7.73 -6.07
N LEU A 169 -13.76 -7.73 -7.02
CA LEU A 169 -15.19 -7.98 -6.78
C LEU A 169 -15.51 -9.42 -6.38
N LYS A 170 -14.60 -10.38 -6.60
CA LYS A 170 -14.75 -11.76 -6.11
C LYS A 170 -14.62 -11.89 -4.59
N ASP A 171 -14.11 -10.85 -3.92
CA ASP A 171 -14.04 -10.83 -2.45
C ASP A 171 -15.39 -10.35 -1.88
N ASP A 172 -16.12 -11.22 -1.20
CA ASP A 172 -17.44 -10.92 -0.61
C ASP A 172 -17.42 -9.72 0.35
N LYS A 173 -16.26 -9.44 0.95
CA LYS A 173 -16.03 -8.33 1.88
C LYS A 173 -15.34 -7.15 1.20
N LEU A 174 -14.99 -7.27 -0.08
CA LEU A 174 -14.31 -6.29 -0.90
C LEU A 174 -13.04 -5.76 -0.20
N ILE A 175 -12.25 -6.60 0.48
CA ILE A 175 -11.09 -6.11 1.24
C ILE A 175 -9.99 -5.65 0.29
N LEU A 176 -9.73 -4.34 0.24
CA LEU A 176 -8.72 -3.73 -0.60
C LEU A 176 -7.42 -3.52 0.19
N CYS A 177 -6.69 -4.61 0.41
CA CYS A 177 -5.38 -4.61 1.08
C CYS A 177 -4.26 -4.84 0.05
N PRO A 178 -3.42 -3.83 -0.26
CA PRO A 178 -2.33 -3.95 -1.26
C PRO A 178 -1.44 -5.18 -1.06
N LYS A 179 -1.14 -5.54 0.20
CA LYS A 179 -0.35 -6.73 0.55
C LYS A 179 -0.94 -8.02 -0.06
N ARG A 180 -2.27 -8.19 -0.09
CA ARG A 180 -2.97 -9.36 -0.65
C ARG A 180 -2.90 -9.45 -2.18
N TYR A 181 -2.52 -8.37 -2.86
CA TYR A 181 -2.45 -8.32 -4.32
C TYR A 181 -1.00 -8.20 -4.83
N SER A 182 -0.02 -8.17 -3.93
CA SER A 182 1.41 -8.21 -4.25
C SER A 182 1.82 -9.51 -4.95
N HIS A 183 2.85 -9.46 -5.80
CA HIS A 183 3.46 -10.65 -6.41
C HIS A 183 3.91 -11.66 -5.35
N HIS A 184 4.53 -11.20 -4.27
CA HIS A 184 4.96 -12.03 -3.16
C HIS A 184 3.81 -12.84 -2.56
N TYR A 185 2.68 -12.19 -2.24
CA TYR A 185 1.52 -12.88 -1.68
C TYR A 185 0.88 -13.85 -2.68
N LYS A 186 0.72 -13.44 -3.94
CA LYS A 186 0.15 -14.30 -4.99
C LYS A 186 1.00 -15.56 -5.19
N SER A 187 2.32 -15.40 -5.25
CA SER A 187 3.29 -16.50 -5.37
C SER A 187 3.18 -17.44 -4.16
N LEU A 188 3.22 -16.89 -2.94
CA LEU A 188 3.07 -17.66 -1.70
C LEU A 188 1.78 -18.48 -1.67
N ILE A 189 0.64 -17.87 -1.99
CA ILE A 189 -0.65 -18.57 -2.01
C ILE A 189 -0.69 -19.65 -3.11
N SER A 190 -0.08 -19.40 -4.27
CA SER A 190 0.04 -20.40 -5.34
C SER A 190 0.84 -21.61 -4.86
N THR A 191 1.99 -21.38 -4.23
CA THR A 191 2.84 -22.43 -3.65
C THR A 191 2.10 -23.23 -2.58
N ILE A 192 1.35 -22.56 -1.70
CA ILE A 192 0.57 -23.27 -0.67
C ILE A 192 -0.51 -24.16 -1.30
N LYS A 193 -1.21 -23.67 -2.34
CA LYS A 193 -2.30 -24.41 -2.99
C LYS A 193 -1.83 -25.57 -3.86
N SER A 194 -0.63 -25.50 -4.43
CA SER A 194 -0.08 -26.58 -5.26
C SER A 194 0.42 -27.77 -4.43
N ASN A 195 0.60 -27.60 -3.13
CA ASN A 195 1.10 -28.64 -2.24
C ASN A 195 -0.05 -29.22 -1.40
N THR A 196 -0.13 -30.56 -1.30
CA THR A 196 -1.10 -31.25 -0.42
C THR A 196 -0.86 -30.92 1.06
N TYR A 197 0.40 -30.69 1.41
CA TYR A 197 0.87 -30.18 2.69
C TYR A 197 2.07 -29.27 2.42
N ALA A 198 2.14 -28.11 3.07
CA ALA A 198 3.28 -27.20 2.98
C ALA A 198 3.79 -26.90 4.39
N THR A 199 5.05 -27.20 4.65
CA THR A 199 5.73 -26.81 5.89
C THR A 199 6.19 -25.36 5.80
N LEU A 200 6.52 -24.75 6.94
CA LEU A 200 7.14 -23.42 6.97
C LEU A 200 8.42 -23.36 6.14
N LYS A 201 9.18 -24.46 6.10
CA LYS A 201 10.38 -24.58 5.26
C LYS A 201 10.04 -24.52 3.77
N ASP A 202 8.96 -25.17 3.36
CA ASP A 202 8.55 -25.23 1.94
C ASP A 202 8.07 -23.87 1.41
N ILE A 203 7.60 -22.99 2.29
CA ILE A 203 7.17 -21.63 1.93
C ILE A 203 8.19 -20.55 2.30
N ASN A 204 9.40 -20.95 2.68
CA ASN A 204 10.46 -20.05 3.18
C ASN A 204 9.96 -19.11 4.31
N GLY A 205 9.08 -19.62 5.15
CA GLY A 205 8.49 -18.91 6.28
C GLY A 205 9.51 -18.77 7.39
N VAL A 206 9.86 -17.53 7.74
CA VAL A 206 10.72 -17.22 8.88
C VAL A 206 9.87 -17.13 10.14
N VAL A 207 10.23 -17.89 11.16
CA VAL A 207 9.64 -17.76 12.51
C VAL A 207 10.53 -16.85 13.32
N GLU A 208 10.11 -15.60 13.50
CA GLU A 208 10.76 -14.70 14.46
C GLU A 208 10.14 -14.91 15.84
N ASN A 209 10.92 -15.47 16.76
CA ASN A 209 10.56 -15.43 18.18
C ASN A 209 10.64 -13.97 18.64
N ARG A 210 9.48 -13.35 18.87
CA ARG A 210 9.42 -12.08 19.62
C ARG A 210 9.72 -12.38 21.08
N SER A 211 10.99 -12.53 21.44
CA SER A 211 11.42 -12.53 22.83
C SER A 211 11.11 -11.15 23.42
N LYS A 212 10.02 -11.05 24.19
CA LYS A 212 9.72 -9.89 25.05
C LYS A 212 10.64 -9.83 26.27
N ASP A 213 11.51 -10.82 26.45
CA ASP A 213 12.44 -10.88 27.57
C ASP A 213 13.61 -9.91 27.41
N PRO A 214 13.82 -8.98 28.36
CA PRO A 214 14.93 -8.04 28.33
C PRO A 214 16.31 -8.72 28.43
N VAL A 215 16.37 -10.00 28.79
CA VAL A 215 17.61 -10.76 28.97
C VAL A 215 18.32 -11.04 27.63
N VAL A 216 17.58 -11.23 26.54
CA VAL A 216 18.17 -11.61 25.23
C VAL A 216 18.82 -10.41 24.51
N LYS A 217 18.43 -9.17 24.85
CA LYS A 217 19.02 -7.96 24.24
C LYS A 217 20.49 -7.72 24.58
N ASN A 218 21.00 -8.35 25.65
CA ASN A 218 22.39 -8.17 26.08
C ASN A 218 23.34 -9.22 25.49
N LEU A 219 22.83 -10.26 24.81
CA LEU A 219 23.66 -11.31 24.21
C LEU A 219 24.05 -11.03 22.74
N SER A 220 23.40 -10.06 22.08
CA SER A 220 23.75 -9.64 20.72
C SER A 220 24.70 -8.42 20.66
N LYS A 221 25.30 -8.07 21.80
CA LYS A 221 26.34 -7.04 21.94
C LYS A 221 27.59 -7.62 22.62
N GLN A 222 28.16 -8.66 22.02
CA GLN A 222 29.57 -9.03 22.21
C GLN A 222 30.19 -9.22 20.84
#